data_AF-A0A806GMF9-F1
#
_entry.id   AF-A0A806GMF9-F1
#
_cell.length_a   1.000
_cell.length_b   1.000
_cell.length_c   1.000
_cell.angle_alpha   90.00
_cell.angle_beta   90.00
_cell.angle_gamma   90.00
#
_symmetry.space_group_name_H-M   'P 1'
#
loop_
_entity.id
_entity.type
_entity.pdbx_description
1 polymer ?
#
loop_
_entity_poly.entity_id
_entity_poly.type
_entity_poly.pdbx_seq_one_letter_code
_entity_poly.pdbx_strand_id
1 'polypeptide(L)'
;MSVIVGVVVAGALVGLLSAVVWVVLNRHMGGVETLTSFECGSPSQQGENRQFSVRFFALVLVFLLLDLEVALILLMPAAVLGMSPYMGGCLVMTVILYSVGTFYEWHSGSLSWVY
;
A
#
# COMPACT_ATOMS: atom_id res chain seq x y z
N MET A 1 -8.93 20.09 -17.45
CA MET A 1 -7.72 20.34 -18.28
C MET A 1 -6.47 20.51 -17.44
N SER A 2 -6.48 21.35 -16.40
CA SER A 2 -5.31 21.62 -15.54
C SER A 2 -4.74 20.40 -14.80
N VAL A 3 -5.61 19.51 -14.29
CA VAL A 3 -5.18 18.29 -13.58
C VAL A 3 -4.47 17.31 -14.53
N ILE A 4 -5.01 17.12 -15.74
CA ILE A 4 -4.44 16.23 -16.75
C ILE A 4 -3.05 16.73 -17.16
N VAL A 5 -2.93 18.05 -17.40
CA VAL A 5 -1.63 18.67 -17.70
C VAL A 5 -0.65 18.47 -16.55
N GLY A 6 -1.09 18.63 -15.29
CA GLY A 6 -0.27 18.39 -14.11
C GLY A 6 0.28 16.97 -14.01
N VAL A 7 -0.57 15.96 -14.23
CA VAL A 7 -0.17 14.54 -14.21
C VAL A 7 0.83 14.23 -15.32
N VAL A 8 0.59 14.74 -16.53
CA VAL A 8 1.50 14.54 -17.68
C VAL A 8 2.86 15.19 -17.41
N VAL A 9 2.90 16.40 -16.86
CA VAL A 9 4.15 17.09 -16.51
C VAL A 9 4.91 16.34 -15.42
N ALA A 10 4.23 15.87 -14.37
CA ALA A 10 4.86 15.08 -13.31
C ALA A 10 5.45 13.76 -13.84
N GLY A 11 4.69 13.04 -14.68
CA GLY A 11 5.17 11.81 -15.32
C GLY A 11 6.38 12.06 -16.23
N ALA A 12 6.36 13.15 -17.01
CA ALA A 12 7.48 13.53 -17.86
C ALA A 12 8.74 13.88 -17.03
N LEU A 13 8.59 14.60 -15.92
CA LEU A 13 9.70 14.92 -15.02
C LEU A 13 10.32 13.66 -14.41
N VAL A 14 9.51 12.73 -13.90
CA VAL A 14 10.01 11.46 -13.35
C VAL A 14 10.74 10.65 -14.42
N GLY A 15 10.18 10.56 -15.63
CA GLY A 15 10.81 9.87 -16.75
C GLY A 15 12.13 10.52 -17.20
N LEU A 16 12.21 11.85 -17.19
CA LEU A 16 13.42 12.56 -17.57
C LEU A 16 14.51 12.40 -16.49
N LEU A 17 14.14 12.47 -15.21
CA LEU A 17 15.06 12.21 -14.11
C LEU A 17 15.61 10.79 -14.14
N SER A 18 14.76 9.77 -14.34
CA SER A 18 15.22 8.38 -14.43
C SER A 18 16.10 8.13 -15.66
N ALA A 19 15.82 8.77 -16.80
CA ALA A 19 16.66 8.69 -17.98
C ALA A 19 18.04 9.34 -17.77
N VAL A 20 18.10 10.50 -17.10
CA VAL A 20 19.38 11.15 -16.75
C VAL A 20 20.19 10.25 -15.80
N VAL A 21 19.56 9.71 -14.77
CA VAL A 21 20.19 8.76 -13.83
C VAL A 21 20.74 7.56 -14.59
N TRP A 22 19.97 6.99 -15.53
CA TRP A 22 20.41 5.88 -16.36
C TRP A 22 21.63 6.25 -17.21
N VAL A 23 21.60 7.37 -17.94
CA VAL A 23 22.73 7.79 -18.80
C VAL A 23 24.02 8.02 -17.99
N VAL A 24 23.90 8.59 -16.78
CA VAL A 24 25.05 8.84 -15.90
C VAL A 24 25.59 7.53 -15.33
N LEU A 25 24.73 6.63 -14.85
CA LEU A 25 25.14 5.37 -14.20
C LEU A 25 25.56 4.28 -15.19
N ASN A 26 25.03 4.26 -16.41
CA ASN A 26 25.31 3.24 -17.43
C ASN A 26 26.77 3.28 -17.94
N ARG A 27 27.56 4.28 -17.54
CA ARG A 27 29.01 4.37 -17.79
C ARG A 27 29.82 3.32 -16.99
N HIS A 28 29.23 2.70 -15.97
CA HIS A 28 29.96 1.89 -14.97
C HIS A 28 29.55 0.41 -14.87
N MET A 29 28.52 -0.06 -15.58
CA MET A 29 27.95 -1.41 -15.40
C MET A 29 28.21 -2.32 -16.61
N GLY A 30 29.41 -2.91 -16.69
CA GLY A 30 29.78 -3.83 -17.78
C GLY A 30 30.13 -5.25 -17.35
N GLY A 31 30.15 -5.55 -16.04
CA GLY A 31 30.56 -6.85 -15.51
C GLY A 31 29.35 -7.72 -15.13
N VAL A 32 29.37 -9.01 -15.48
CA VAL A 32 28.33 -10.00 -15.11
C VAL A 32 28.08 -10.03 -13.59
N GLU A 33 29.11 -9.73 -12.80
CA GLU A 33 29.04 -9.66 -11.34
C GLU A 33 28.16 -8.50 -10.85
N THR A 34 28.08 -7.39 -11.58
CA THR A 34 27.18 -6.25 -11.23
C THR A 34 25.70 -6.55 -11.46
N LEU A 35 25.38 -7.63 -12.20
CA LEU A 35 24.01 -8.04 -12.51
C LEU A 35 23.48 -9.09 -11.53
N THR A 36 24.30 -9.58 -10.59
CA THR A 36 23.89 -10.56 -9.58
C THR A 36 23.70 -9.89 -8.22
N SER A 37 22.69 -10.33 -7.47
CA SER A 37 22.45 -9.83 -6.11
C SER A 37 23.54 -10.35 -5.18
N PHE A 38 24.32 -9.43 -4.59
CA PHE A 38 25.36 -9.74 -3.61
C PHE A 38 24.80 -9.68 -2.19
N GLU A 39 24.84 -10.80 -1.48
CA GLU A 39 24.34 -10.84 -0.09
C GLU A 39 25.41 -11.23 0.95
N CYS A 40 26.65 -11.53 0.51
CA CYS A 40 27.90 -11.69 1.30
C CYS A 40 29.00 -12.42 0.48
N GLY A 41 29.17 -12.12 -0.82
CA GLY A 41 30.17 -12.79 -1.67
C GLY A 41 29.77 -14.18 -2.22
N SER A 42 28.52 -14.62 -2.00
CA SER A 42 27.90 -15.78 -2.65
C SER A 42 26.78 -15.32 -3.58
N PRO A 43 26.57 -15.96 -4.75
CA PRO A 43 25.35 -15.75 -5.52
C PRO A 43 24.15 -16.06 -4.62
N SER A 44 23.14 -15.19 -4.67
CA SER A 44 21.90 -15.34 -3.92
C SER A 44 21.20 -16.65 -4.32
N GLN A 45 21.26 -17.68 -3.47
CA GLN A 45 20.36 -18.83 -3.55
C GLN A 45 18.99 -18.43 -3.03
N GLN A 46 18.34 -17.48 -3.69
CA GLN A 46 16.92 -17.25 -3.49
C GLN A 46 16.20 -18.28 -4.33
N GLY A 47 15.90 -19.44 -3.74
CA GLY A 47 14.95 -20.37 -4.34
C GLY A 47 13.59 -19.69 -4.46
N GLU A 48 12.91 -19.86 -5.59
CA GLU A 48 11.57 -19.33 -5.88
C GLU A 48 10.49 -19.77 -4.86
N ASN A 49 10.80 -20.73 -3.98
CA ASN A 49 9.89 -21.33 -3.00
C ASN A 49 10.22 -20.93 -1.56
N ARG A 50 10.54 -19.66 -1.30
CA ARG A 50 10.65 -19.17 0.08
C ARG A 50 9.28 -19.15 0.74
N GLN A 51 9.19 -19.78 1.91
CA GLN A 51 7.96 -19.81 2.69
C GLN A 51 7.58 -18.39 3.12
N PHE A 52 6.34 -18.01 2.80
CA PHE A 52 5.80 -16.71 3.15
C PHE A 52 5.45 -16.65 4.63
N SER A 53 5.70 -15.51 5.27
CA SER A 53 5.29 -15.33 6.67
C SER A 53 3.78 -15.17 6.77
N VAL A 54 3.12 -16.04 7.54
CA VAL A 54 1.66 -15.97 7.79
C VAL A 54 1.27 -14.64 8.44
N ARG A 55 2.17 -14.04 9.23
CA ARG A 55 1.97 -12.72 9.86
C ARG A 55 1.81 -11.60 8.82
N PHE A 56 2.62 -11.59 7.75
CA PHE A 56 2.46 -10.60 6.70
C PHE A 56 1.14 -10.80 5.95
N PHE A 57 0.73 -12.05 5.70
CA PHE A 57 -0.56 -12.33 5.09
C PHE A 57 -1.72 -11.78 5.94
N ALA A 58 -1.69 -12.00 7.25
CA ALA A 58 -2.70 -11.49 8.17
C ALA A 58 -2.76 -9.96 8.18
N LEU A 59 -1.61 -9.28 8.16
CA LEU A 59 -1.54 -7.81 8.07
C LEU A 59 -2.19 -7.27 6.79
N VAL A 60 -1.91 -7.89 5.64
CA VAL A 60 -2.51 -7.48 4.35
C VAL A 60 -4.03 -7.68 4.38
N LEU A 61 -4.50 -8.76 4.98
CA LEU A 61 -5.93 -9.07 5.06
C LEU A 61 -6.67 -8.09 5.97
N VAL A 62 -6.10 -7.78 7.13
CA VAL A 62 -6.59 -6.72 8.04
C VAL A 62 -6.61 -5.37 7.35
N PHE A 63 -5.51 -4.98 6.69
CA PHE A 63 -5.43 -3.72 5.95
C PHE A 63 -6.52 -3.63 4.87
N LEU A 64 -6.74 -4.71 4.11
CA LEU A 64 -7.75 -4.75 3.05
C LEU A 64 -9.17 -4.60 3.60
N LEU A 65 -9.49 -5.24 4.74
CA LEU A 65 -10.78 -5.10 5.39
C LEU A 65 -11.00 -3.68 5.93
N LEU A 66 -9.98 -3.12 6.58
CA LEU A 66 -10.07 -1.78 7.15
C LEU A 66 -10.18 -0.69 6.07
N ASP A 67 -9.47 -0.85 4.94
CA ASP A 67 -9.55 0.07 3.80
C ASP A 67 -10.93 0.02 3.12
N LEU A 68 -11.56 -1.16 3.06
CA LEU A 68 -12.93 -1.32 2.60
C LEU A 68 -13.94 -0.57 3.50
N GLU A 69 -13.80 -0.68 4.82
CA GLU A 69 -14.67 0.03 5.77
C GLU A 69 -14.49 1.54 5.70
N VAL A 70 -13.26 2.03 5.55
CA VAL A 70 -12.98 3.46 5.35
C VAL A 70 -13.59 3.96 4.04
N ALA A 71 -13.50 3.19 2.95
CA ALA A 71 -14.15 3.53 1.68
C ALA A 71 -15.67 3.65 1.83
N LEU A 72 -16.30 2.77 2.61
CA LEU A 72 -17.74 2.85 2.93
C LEU A 72 -18.07 4.11 3.73
N ILE A 73 -17.27 4.44 4.77
CA ILE A 73 -17.45 5.65 5.58
C ILE A 73 -17.29 6.91 4.73
N LEU A 74 -16.36 6.92 3.76
CA LEU A 74 -16.12 8.08 2.90
C LEU A 74 -17.24 8.28 1.86
N LEU A 75 -17.83 7.21 1.35
CA LEU A 75 -18.88 7.27 0.33
C LEU A 75 -20.27 7.60 0.91
N MET A 76 -20.54 7.18 2.14
CA MET A 76 -21.86 7.30 2.78
C MET A 76 -22.34 8.76 3.02
N PRO A 77 -21.53 9.73 3.49
CA PRO A 77 -21.97 11.12 3.70
C PRO A 77 -22.55 11.78 2.46
N ALA A 78 -22.00 11.48 1.28
CA ALA A 78 -22.51 11.98 0.00
C ALA A 78 -23.89 11.38 -0.32
N ALA A 79 -24.18 10.16 0.13
CA ALA A 79 -25.49 9.53 0.02
C ALA A 79 -26.49 10.07 1.06
N VAL A 80 -26.04 10.47 2.26
CA VAL A 80 -26.92 10.87 3.37
C VAL A 80 -27.50 12.29 3.22
N LEU A 81 -26.92 13.14 2.37
CA LEU A 81 -27.43 14.51 2.11
C LEU A 81 -28.87 14.48 1.56
N GLY A 82 -29.85 14.65 2.45
CA GLY A 82 -31.28 14.70 2.13
C GLY A 82 -32.08 13.40 2.40
N MET A 83 -31.47 12.39 3.04
CA MET A 83 -32.12 11.10 3.29
C MET A 83 -32.65 10.94 4.72
N SER A 84 -33.47 9.89 4.90
CA SER A 84 -34.17 9.54 6.15
C SER A 84 -33.21 9.34 7.35
N PRO A 85 -33.68 9.53 8.60
CA PRO A 85 -32.87 9.31 9.81
C PRO A 85 -32.26 7.90 9.91
N TYR A 86 -32.84 6.91 9.22
CA TYR A 86 -32.30 5.55 9.14
C TYR A 86 -30.90 5.49 8.51
N MET A 87 -30.62 6.31 7.48
CA MET A 87 -29.32 6.33 6.82
C MET A 87 -28.23 6.98 7.67
N GLY A 88 -28.59 7.98 8.49
CA GLY A 88 -27.69 8.50 9.52
C GLY A 88 -27.34 7.45 10.57
N GLY A 89 -28.33 6.64 10.98
CA GLY A 89 -28.12 5.50 11.88
C GLY A 89 -27.14 4.48 11.30
N CYS A 90 -27.26 4.13 10.02
CA CYS A 90 -26.32 3.22 9.35
C CYS A 90 -24.88 3.75 9.37
N LEU A 91 -24.66 5.04 9.09
CA LEU A 91 -23.33 5.66 9.14
C LEU A 91 -22.72 5.56 10.54
N VAL A 92 -23.49 5.89 11.57
CA VAL A 92 -23.03 5.78 12.97
C VAL A 92 -22.66 4.33 13.31
N MET A 93 -23.47 3.36 12.89
CA MET A 93 -23.17 1.94 13.11
C MET A 93 -21.89 1.49 12.39
N THR A 94 -21.65 1.95 11.16
CA THR A 94 -20.42 1.65 10.42
C THR A 94 -19.19 2.21 11.12
N VAL A 95 -19.27 3.46 11.64
CA VAL A 95 -18.16 4.06 12.40
C VAL A 95 -17.89 3.32 13.71
N ILE A 96 -18.94 2.86 14.40
CA ILE A 96 -18.80 2.05 15.61
C ILE A 96 -18.14 0.71 15.29
N LEU A 97 -18.59 0.01 14.24
CA LEU A 97 -18.00 -1.25 13.80
C LEU A 97 -16.52 -1.10 13.48
N TYR A 98 -16.16 -0.07 12.70
CA TYR A 98 -14.77 0.28 12.40
C TYR A 98 -13.94 0.48 13.66
N SER A 99 -14.46 1.24 14.63
CA SER A 99 -13.76 1.55 15.88
C SER A 99 -13.54 0.29 16.74
N VAL A 100 -14.56 -0.56 16.85
CA VAL A 100 -14.50 -1.80 17.64
C VAL A 100 -13.59 -2.82 16.97
N GLY A 101 -13.68 -2.98 15.64
CA GLY A 101 -12.81 -3.87 14.86
C GLY A 101 -11.33 -3.49 15.01
N THR A 102 -11.01 -2.22 14.84
CA THR A 102 -9.65 -1.70 15.01
C THR A 102 -9.12 -1.94 16.43
N PHE A 103 -9.95 -1.73 17.46
CA PHE A 103 -9.56 -1.98 18.84
C PHE A 103 -9.31 -3.47 19.12
N TYR A 104 -10.15 -4.35 18.57
CA TYR A 104 -9.99 -5.80 18.69
C TYR A 104 -8.68 -6.29 18.03
N GLU A 105 -8.37 -5.79 16.84
CA GLU A 105 -7.15 -6.13 16.12
C GLU A 105 -5.90 -5.63 16.83
N TRP A 106 -5.97 -4.44 17.44
CA TRP A 106 -4.91 -3.92 18.29
C TRP A 106 -4.67 -4.83 19.50
N HIS A 107 -5.73 -5.20 20.21
CA HIS A 107 -5.64 -6.05 21.40
C HIS A 107 -5.15 -7.47 21.07
N SER A 108 -5.51 -8.02 19.92
CA SER A 108 -5.04 -9.33 19.46
C SER A 108 -3.57 -9.35 19.02
N GLY A 109 -2.91 -8.18 18.96
CA GLY A 109 -1.50 -8.07 18.59
C GLY A 109 -1.24 -8.26 17.11
N SER A 110 -2.28 -8.35 16.27
CA SER A 110 -2.18 -8.52 14.82
C SER A 110 -1.42 -7.35 14.16
N LEU A 111 -1.57 -6.13 14.69
CA LEU A 111 -0.85 -4.93 14.23
C LEU A 111 0.58 -4.79 14.78
N SER A 112 1.01 -5.64 15.73
CA SER A 112 2.34 -5.51 16.33
C SER A 112 3.40 -6.17 15.44
N TRP A 113 4.40 -5.41 15.05
CA TRP A 113 5.44 -5.85 14.11
C TRP A 113 6.73 -6.38 14.79
N VAL A 114 6.84 -6.25 16.11
CA VAL A 114 8.13 -6.32 16.84
C VAL A 114 8.32 -7.63 17.63
N TYR A 115 7.61 -8.70 17.30
CA TYR A 115 7.86 -10.03 17.89
C TYR A 115 7.84 -11.13 16.83
#